data_AF-A0A258NPQ0-F1
#
_entry.id   AF-A0A258NPQ0-F1
#
_cell.length_a   1.000
_cell.length_b   1.000
_cell.length_c   1.000
_cell.angle_alpha   90.00
_cell.angle_beta   90.00
_cell.angle_gamma   90.00
#
_symmetry.space_group_name_H-M   'P 1'
#
loop_
_entity.id
_entity.type
_entity.pdbx_description
1 polymer ?
#
loop_
_entity_poly.entity_id
_entity_poly.type
_entity_poly.pdbx_seq_one_letter_code
_entity_poly.pdbx_strand_id
1 'polypeptide(L)'
;MKTIAVVAGVLVILAYAILQFVAGFEGIEYHMGKWWAIGAIVAAFTLRFMLPITLGAFFGAMDVWGWSWPVALVFAAPGLFVAVPALAGDAYEFLAGLWHRRKTITPLLKSEWVS
;
A
#
# COMPACT_ATOMS: atom_id res chain seq x y z
N MET A 1 -10.48 -30.38 -18.96
CA MET A 1 -9.21 -30.16 -18.21
C MET A 1 -8.86 -28.68 -18.05
N LYS A 2 -8.75 -27.89 -19.14
CA LYS A 2 -8.35 -26.47 -19.05
C LYS A 2 -9.25 -25.61 -18.14
N THR A 3 -10.57 -25.78 -18.20
CA THR A 3 -11.53 -24.99 -17.38
C THR A 3 -11.37 -25.24 -15.88
N ILE A 4 -11.15 -26.49 -15.48
CA ILE A 4 -10.96 -26.85 -14.05
C ILE A 4 -9.69 -26.20 -13.51
N ALA A 5 -8.60 -26.21 -14.29
CA ALA A 5 -7.34 -25.58 -13.91
C ALA A 5 -7.49 -24.05 -13.74
N VAL A 6 -8.24 -23.40 -14.63
CA VAL A 6 -8.53 -21.95 -14.51
C VAL A 6 -9.34 -21.65 -13.26
N VAL A 7 -10.42 -22.38 -13.03
CA VAL A 7 -11.27 -22.19 -11.84
C VAL A 7 -10.47 -22.41 -10.56
N ALA A 8 -9.67 -23.48 -10.49
CA ALA A 8 -8.79 -23.74 -9.35
C ALA A 8 -7.77 -22.60 -9.14
N GLY A 9 -7.16 -22.10 -10.23
CA GLY A 9 -6.23 -20.97 -10.16
C GLY A 9 -6.88 -19.70 -9.61
N VAL A 10 -8.08 -19.36 -10.06
CA VAL A 10 -8.84 -18.19 -9.56
C VAL A 10 -9.13 -18.34 -8.07
N LEU A 11 -9.56 -19.52 -7.62
CA LEU A 11 -9.84 -19.77 -6.21
C LEU A 11 -8.59 -19.63 -5.33
N VAL A 12 -7.44 -20.11 -5.79
CA VAL A 12 -6.16 -19.96 -5.07
C VAL A 12 -5.77 -18.48 -4.95
N ILE A 13 -5.91 -17.70 -6.03
CA ILE A 13 -5.59 -16.27 -6.00
C ILE A 13 -6.52 -15.52 -5.05
N LEU A 14 -7.82 -15.83 -5.05
CA LEU A 14 -8.79 -15.22 -4.14
C LEU A 14 -8.50 -15.57 -2.68
N ALA A 15 -8.21 -16.85 -2.38
CA ALA A 15 -7.84 -17.28 -1.03
C ALA A 15 -6.57 -16.58 -0.55
N TYR A 16 -5.56 -16.46 -1.42
CA TYR A 16 -4.34 -15.72 -1.12
C TYR A 16 -4.60 -14.24 -0.85
N ALA A 17 -5.43 -13.58 -1.66
CA ALA A 17 -5.78 -12.17 -1.47
C ALA A 17 -6.49 -11.92 -0.13
N ILE A 18 -7.38 -12.83 0.28
CA ILE A 18 -8.06 -12.76 1.57
C ILE A 18 -7.04 -12.94 2.71
N LEU A 19 -6.17 -13.96 2.63
CA LEU A 19 -5.14 -14.20 3.63
C LEU A 19 -4.21 -12.99 3.79
N GLN A 20 -3.85 -12.35 2.69
CA GLN A 20 -2.99 -11.17 2.71
C GLN A 20 -3.68 -9.98 3.39
N PHE A 21 -4.99 -9.82 3.19
CA PHE A 21 -5.78 -8.80 3.88
C PHE A 21 -5.92 -9.08 5.39
N VAL A 22 -6.17 -10.34 5.77
CA VAL A 22 -6.29 -10.75 7.18
C VAL A 22 -4.97 -10.55 7.91
N ALA A 23 -3.87 -11.07 7.37
CA ALA A 23 -2.54 -10.83 7.92
C ALA A 23 -2.23 -9.33 7.99
N GLY A 24 -2.64 -8.58 6.95
CA GLY A 24 -2.58 -7.12 6.88
C GLY A 24 -3.19 -6.43 8.08
N PHE A 25 -4.45 -6.78 8.36
CA PHE A 25 -5.19 -6.21 9.47
C PHE A 25 -4.61 -6.63 10.82
N GLU A 26 -4.35 -7.92 11.02
CA GLU A 26 -3.81 -8.47 12.26
C GLU A 26 -2.45 -7.86 12.61
N GLY A 27 -1.56 -7.70 11.63
CA GLY A 27 -0.25 -7.09 11.86
C GLY A 27 -0.33 -5.62 12.26
N ILE A 28 -1.22 -4.82 11.65
CA ILE A 28 -1.40 -3.41 12.03
C ILE A 28 -2.07 -3.29 13.39
N GLU A 29 -3.07 -4.13 13.67
CA GLU A 29 -3.74 -4.16 14.96
C GLU A 29 -2.76 -4.52 16.09
N TYR A 30 -1.88 -5.50 15.85
CA TYR A 30 -0.89 -5.94 16.82
C TYR A 30 0.14 -4.84 17.15
N HIS A 31 0.63 -4.10 16.16
CA HIS A 31 1.71 -3.12 16.35
C HIS A 31 1.22 -1.71 16.69
N MET A 32 0.11 -1.27 16.09
CA MET A 32 -0.36 0.11 16.18
C MET A 32 -1.71 0.23 16.90
N GLY A 33 -2.40 -0.89 17.12
CA GLY A 33 -3.72 -0.93 17.74
C GLY A 33 -4.88 -0.83 16.75
N LYS A 34 -6.07 -1.19 17.22
CA LYS A 34 -7.28 -1.38 16.41
C LYS A 34 -7.70 -0.16 15.57
N TRP A 35 -7.54 1.06 16.10
CA TRP A 35 -7.91 2.28 15.38
C TRP A 35 -7.01 2.55 14.17
N TRP A 36 -5.73 2.18 14.26
CA TRP A 36 -4.80 2.28 13.14
C TRP A 36 -5.08 1.23 12.07
N ALA A 37 -5.50 0.02 12.47
CA ALA A 37 -5.91 -1.02 11.53
C ALA A 37 -7.14 -0.60 10.70
N ILE A 38 -8.13 0.02 11.36
CA ILE A 38 -9.29 0.61 10.66
C ILE A 38 -8.85 1.76 9.74
N GLY A 39 -7.99 2.66 10.23
CA GLY A 39 -7.44 3.75 9.42
C GLY A 39 -6.70 3.27 8.18
N ALA A 40 -5.93 2.19 8.29
CA ALA A 40 -5.24 1.56 7.18
C ALA A 40 -6.20 0.96 6.14
N ILE A 41 -7.29 0.32 6.58
CA ILE A 41 -8.35 -0.15 5.67
C ILE A 41 -8.95 1.05 4.93
N VAL A 42 -9.35 2.09 5.66
CA VAL A 42 -9.94 3.29 5.04
C VAL A 42 -8.98 3.89 4.03
N ALA A 43 -7.70 4.10 4.39
CA ALA A 43 -6.69 4.62 3.48
C ALA A 43 -6.46 3.72 2.25
N ALA A 44 -6.51 2.40 2.41
CA ALA A 44 -6.37 1.46 1.31
C ALA A 44 -7.54 1.57 0.31
N PHE A 45 -8.76 1.84 0.76
CA PHE A 45 -9.93 1.98 -0.14
C PHE A 45 -10.13 3.41 -0.67
N THR A 46 -9.85 4.45 0.13
CA THR A 46 -10.10 5.85 -0.26
C THR A 46 -8.91 6.47 -0.98
N LEU A 47 -7.70 6.22 -0.50
CA LEU A 47 -6.47 6.78 -1.06
C LEU A 47 -5.75 5.79 -1.98
N ARG A 48 -6.29 4.57 -2.15
CA ARG A 48 -5.64 3.43 -2.83
C ARG A 48 -4.25 3.12 -2.29
N PHE A 49 -3.99 3.54 -1.06
CA PHE A 49 -2.69 3.39 -0.42
C PHE A 49 -2.62 1.99 0.20
N MET A 50 -2.31 0.98 -0.62
CA MET A 50 -2.28 -0.42 -0.18
C MET A 50 -1.03 -0.76 0.67
N LEU A 51 -0.03 0.12 0.72
CA LEU A 51 1.21 -0.12 1.46
C LEU A 51 1.04 -0.44 2.95
N PRO A 52 0.19 0.26 3.73
CA PRO A 52 0.00 -0.07 5.14
C PRO A 52 -0.55 -1.48 5.33
N ILE A 53 -1.49 -1.92 4.48
CA ILE A 53 -2.03 -3.28 4.50
C ILE A 53 -0.94 -4.29 4.13
N THR A 54 -0.14 -4.03 3.09
CA THR A 54 0.94 -4.93 2.65
C THR A 54 2.05 -5.05 3.70
N LEU A 55 2.45 -3.93 4.31
CA LEU A 55 3.42 -3.93 5.42
C LEU A 55 2.83 -4.58 6.66
N GLY A 56 1.56 -4.31 6.95
CA GLY A 56 0.77 -5.02 7.94
C GLY A 56 0.81 -6.52 7.72
N ALA A 57 0.73 -6.99 6.46
CA ALA A 57 0.68 -8.41 6.15
C ALA A 57 2.03 -9.09 6.38
N PHE A 58 3.12 -8.37 6.10
CA PHE A 58 4.46 -8.79 6.46
C PHE A 58 4.62 -8.93 7.98
N PHE A 59 4.23 -7.91 8.74
CA PHE A 59 4.33 -7.93 10.20
C PHE A 59 3.36 -8.93 10.84
N GLY A 60 2.15 -9.08 10.30
CA GLY A 60 1.17 -10.08 10.73
C GLY A 60 1.71 -11.50 10.53
N ALA A 61 2.26 -11.78 9.34
CA ALA A 61 2.88 -13.08 9.07
C ALA A 61 4.09 -13.34 10.00
N MET A 62 4.93 -12.35 10.25
CA MET A 62 6.13 -12.51 11.08
C MET A 62 5.83 -12.60 12.58
N ASP A 63 5.07 -11.64 13.12
CA ASP A 63 4.90 -11.44 14.56
C ASP A 63 3.63 -12.09 15.13
N VAL A 64 2.57 -12.21 14.31
CA VAL A 64 1.30 -12.84 14.75
C VAL A 64 1.27 -14.32 14.38
N TRP A 65 1.65 -14.66 13.14
CA TRP A 65 1.67 -16.06 12.68
C TRP A 65 3.00 -16.76 12.95
N GLY A 66 4.03 -16.03 13.40
CA GLY A 66 5.32 -16.59 13.79
C GLY A 66 6.17 -17.09 12.63
N TRP A 67 5.94 -16.60 11.40
CA TRP A 67 6.71 -17.01 10.24
C TRP A 67 8.11 -16.40 10.25
N SER A 68 9.08 -17.09 9.65
CA SER A 68 10.41 -16.53 9.46
C SER A 68 10.36 -15.34 8.49
N TRP A 69 11.23 -14.35 8.72
CA TRP A 69 11.29 -13.13 7.90
C TRP A 69 11.32 -13.36 6.38
N PRO A 70 12.03 -14.37 5.81
CA PRO A 70 12.07 -14.56 4.36
C PRO A 70 10.72 -15.04 3.83
N VAL A 71 10.03 -15.89 4.61
CA VAL A 71 8.73 -16.46 4.23
C VAL A 71 7.66 -15.38 4.31
N ALA A 72 7.67 -14.57 5.36
CA ALA A 72 6.80 -13.41 5.48
C ALA A 72 7.03 -12.39 4.35
N LEU A 73 8.30 -12.15 3.97
CA LEU A 73 8.64 -11.24 2.88
C LEU A 73 8.12 -11.77 1.54
N VAL A 74 8.33 -13.05 1.22
CA VAL A 74 7.80 -13.67 0.00
C VAL A 74 6.26 -13.65 -0.01
N PHE A 75 5.62 -13.81 1.14
CA PHE A 75 4.19 -13.69 1.26
C PHE A 75 3.68 -12.26 1.00
N ALA A 76 4.39 -11.22 1.45
CA ALA A 76 4.03 -9.83 1.17
C ALA A 76 4.55 -9.32 -0.20
N ALA A 77 5.52 -10.01 -0.80
CA ALA A 77 6.27 -9.57 -1.97
C ALA A 77 5.40 -9.24 -3.20
N PRO A 78 4.35 -10.00 -3.55
CA PRO A 78 3.50 -9.67 -4.69
C PRO A 78 2.84 -8.29 -4.55
N GLY A 79 2.32 -7.99 -3.35
CA GLY A 79 1.73 -6.68 -3.05
C GLY A 79 2.79 -5.58 -3.05
N LEU A 80 3.98 -5.85 -2.52
CA LEU A 80 5.08 -4.89 -2.46
C LEU A 80 5.62 -4.56 -3.87
N PHE A 81 5.74 -5.57 -4.73
CA PHE A 81 6.23 -5.44 -6.10
C PHE A 81 5.33 -4.53 -6.94
N VAL A 82 4.01 -4.59 -6.73
CA VAL A 82 3.05 -3.70 -7.40
C VAL A 82 3.04 -2.31 -6.75
N ALA A 83 3.12 -2.24 -5.43
CA ALA A 83 2.99 -0.98 -4.70
C ALA A 83 4.21 -0.05 -4.84
N VAL A 84 5.44 -0.58 -4.92
CA VAL A 84 6.67 0.22 -4.96
C VAL A 84 6.77 1.09 -6.22
N PRO A 85 6.58 0.58 -7.45
CA PRO A 85 6.62 1.41 -8.65
C PRO A 85 5.48 2.43 -8.71
N ALA A 86 4.28 2.06 -8.25
CA ALA A 86 3.14 2.95 -8.19
C ALA A 86 3.42 4.15 -7.28
N LEU A 87 3.94 3.89 -6.08
CA LEU A 87 4.33 4.95 -5.15
C LEU A 87 5.42 5.87 -5.73
N ALA A 88 6.40 5.29 -6.42
CA ALA A 88 7.47 6.06 -7.04
C ALA A 88 6.93 7.02 -8.13
N GLY A 89 5.97 6.56 -8.93
CA GLY A 89 5.27 7.38 -9.92
C GLY A 89 4.50 8.53 -9.28
N ASP A 90 3.66 8.23 -8.29
CA ASP A 90 2.83 9.22 -7.59
C ASP A 90 3.70 10.29 -6.90
N ALA A 91 4.80 9.85 -6.26
CA ALA A 91 5.74 10.76 -5.61
C ALA A 91 6.45 11.67 -6.63
N TYR A 92 6.86 11.12 -7.77
CA TYR A 92 7.48 11.90 -8.84
C TYR A 92 6.52 12.97 -9.38
N GLU A 93 5.28 12.60 -9.69
CA GLU A 93 4.27 13.53 -10.19
C GLU A 93 3.95 14.64 -9.17
N PHE A 94 3.81 14.26 -7.89
CA PHE A 94 3.57 15.23 -6.82
C PHE A 94 4.71 16.24 -6.70
N LEU A 95 5.97 15.77 -6.69
CA LEU A 95 7.15 16.62 -6.60
C LEU A 95 7.32 17.50 -7.84
N ALA A 96 7.08 16.96 -9.04
CA ALA A 96 7.08 17.72 -10.28
C ALA A 96 6.00 18.81 -10.28
N GLY A 97 4.80 18.50 -9.77
CA GLY A 97 3.71 19.46 -9.61
C GLY A 97 4.04 20.58 -8.62
N LEU A 98 4.66 20.26 -7.47
CA LEU A 98 5.14 21.26 -6.52
C LEU A 98 6.19 22.17 -7.13
N TRP A 99 7.14 21.59 -7.88
CA TRP A 99 8.16 22.35 -8.58
C TRP A 99 7.56 23.32 -9.60
N HIS A 100 6.53 22.89 -10.34
CA HIS A 100 5.87 23.75 -11.31
C HIS A 100 5.08 24.88 -10.63
N ARG A 101 4.32 24.58 -9.57
CA ARG A 101 3.58 25.58 -8.77
C ARG A 101 4.51 26.61 -8.15
N ARG A 102 5.70 26.20 -7.71
CA ARG A 102 6.72 27.15 -7.22
C ARG A 102 7.08 28.16 -8.30
N LYS A 103 7.33 27.72 -9.54
CA LYS A 103 7.75 28.64 -10.62
C LYS A 103 6.67 29.65 -11.03
N THR A 104 5.40 29.29 -10.95
CA THR A 104 4.28 30.16 -11.33
C THR A 104 3.82 31.09 -10.21
N ILE A 105 3.76 30.63 -8.96
CA ILE A 105 3.20 31.42 -7.85
C ILE A 105 4.21 32.44 -7.29
N THR A 106 5.50 32.10 -7.24
CA THR A 106 6.54 33.00 -6.69
C THR A 106 6.60 34.38 -7.39
N PRO A 107 6.55 34.48 -8.74
CA PRO A 107 6.55 35.79 -9.40
C PRO A 107 5.24 36.57 -9.21
N LEU A 108 4.08 35.90 -9.09
CA LEU A 108 2.77 36.55 -8.89
C LEU A 108 2.67 37.21 -7.51
N LEU A 109 3.12 36.51 -6.47
CA LEU A 109 3.25 37.10 -5.13
C LEU A 109 4.13 38.35 -5.18
N LYS A 110 5.30 38.27 -5.83
CA LYS A 110 6.20 39.43 -5.96
C LYS A 110 5.57 40.63 -6.68
N SER A 111 4.65 40.43 -7.61
CA SER A 111 3.96 41.55 -8.27
C SER A 111 2.86 42.19 -7.41
N GLU A 112 2.16 41.40 -6.58
CA GLU A 112 1.09 41.91 -5.70
C GLU A 112 1.64 42.71 -4.50
N TRP A 113 2.82 42.36 -3.98
CA TRP A 113 3.47 43.12 -2.89
C TRP A 113 4.12 44.43 -3.36
N VAL A 114 4.14 44.70 -4.66
CA VAL A 114 4.80 45.87 -5.29
C VAL A 114 3.79 46.86 -5.88
N SER A 115 2.49 46.58 -5.81
CA SER A 115 1.39 47.51 -6.10
C SER A 115 0.85 48.19 -4.84
#